data_AF-A0A380EJW5-F1
#
_entry.id   AF-A0A380EJW5-F1
#
_cell.length_a   1.000
_cell.length_b   1.000
_cell.length_c   1.000
_cell.angle_alpha   90.00
_cell.angle_beta   90.00
_cell.angle_gamma   90.00
#
_symmetry.space_group_name_H-M   'P 1'
#
loop_
_entity.id
_entity.type
_entity.pdbx_description
1 polymer ?
#
loop_
_entity_poly.entity_id
_entity_poly.type
_entity_poly.pdbx_seq_one_letter_code
_entity_poly.pdbx_strand_id
1 'polypeptide(L)' 'MSQKVLVVDDEHSIVTLLKYNLETAGYEVVVAFDGDEALEKVESEQPDLII' A
#
# COMPACT_ATOMS: atom_id res chain seq x y z
N MET A 1 9.30 13.81 -6.02
CA MET A 1 9.09 12.88 -4.89
C MET A 1 7.77 12.20 -5.16
N SER A 2 7.77 10.89 -5.41
CA SER A 2 6.52 10.11 -5.46
C SER A 2 6.02 9.96 -4.03
N GLN A 3 4.72 10.17 -3.78
CA GLN A 3 4.16 9.88 -2.46
C GLN A 3 3.94 8.37 -2.34
N LYS A 4 4.33 7.80 -1.20
CA LYS A 4 4.23 6.36 -0.95
C LYS A 4 2.96 6.04 -0.18
N VAL A 5 2.18 5.10 -0.69
CA VAL A 5 0.92 4.64 -0.11
C VAL A 5 1.05 3.17 0.28
N LEU A 6 0.72 2.83 1.52
CA LEU A 6 0.57 1.46 1.98
C LEU A 6 -0.91 1.07 1.92
N VAL A 7 -1.24 0.03 1.15
CA VAL A 7 -2.59 -0.54 1.06
C VAL A 7 -2.66 -1.81 1.90
N VAL A 8 -3.62 -1.91 2.82
CA VAL A 8 -3.78 -3.03 3.76
C VAL A 8 -5.18 -3.62 3.61
N ASP A 9 -5.28 -4.78 2.98
CA ASP A 9 -6.55 -5.48 2.78
C ASP A 9 -6.31 -6.98 2.54
N ASP A 10 -7.10 -7.86 3.16
CA ASP A 10 -6.95 -9.32 3.03
C ASP A 10 -7.49 -9.86 1.69
N GLU A 11 -8.33 -9.08 1.00
CA GLU A 11 -8.86 -9.39 -0.33
C GLU A 11 -7.88 -8.97 -1.44
N HIS A 12 -7.19 -9.95 -2.02
CA HIS A 12 -6.17 -9.73 -3.06
C HIS A 12 -6.70 -9.02 -4.32
N SER A 13 -7.97 -9.22 -4.66
CA SER A 13 -8.66 -8.55 -5.77
C SER A 13 -8.76 -7.04 -5.54
N ILE A 14 -9.08 -6.61 -4.31
CA ILE A 14 -9.16 -5.20 -3.92
C ILE A 14 -7.77 -4.58 -3.94
N VAL A 15 -6.78 -5.24 -3.33
CA VAL A 15 -5.38 -4.79 -3.34
C VAL A 15 -4.87 -4.57 -4.76
N THR A 16 -5.13 -5.51 -5.67
CA THR A 16 -4.69 -5.43 -7.08
C THR A 16 -5.32 -4.23 -7.79
N LEU A 17 -6.62 -4.01 -7.58
CA LEU A 17 -7.34 -2.86 -8.16
C LEU A 17 -6.81 -1.54 -7.63
N LEU A 18 -6.64 -1.41 -6.31
CA LEU A 18 -6.14 -0.19 -5.67
C LEU A 18 -4.72 0.11 -6.11
N LYS A 19 -3.84 -0.90 -6.08
CA LYS A 19 -2.46 -0.77 -6.55
C LYS A 19 -2.40 -0.26 -7.98
N TYR A 20 -3.13 -0.88 -8.91
CA TYR A 20 -3.17 -0.45 -10.31
C TYR A 20 -3.60 1.03 -10.44
N ASN A 21 -4.67 1.42 -9.77
CA ASN A 21 -5.20 2.79 -9.85
C ASN A 21 -4.22 3.82 -9.27
N LEU A 22 -3.61 3.52 -8.12
CA LEU A 22 -2.66 4.41 -7.44
C LEU A 22 -1.34 4.52 -8.20
N GLU A 23 -0.79 3.40 -8.69
CA GLU A 23 0.40 3.42 -9.54
C GLU A 23 0.15 4.21 -10.84
N THR A 24 -1.02 4.04 -11.47
CA THR A 24 -1.43 4.81 -12.66
C THR A 24 -1.54 6.31 -12.36
N ALA A 25 -1.95 6.68 -11.14
CA ALA A 25 -1.98 8.06 -10.69
C ALA A 25 -0.60 8.62 -10.28
N GLY A 26 0.47 7.81 -10.33
CA GLY A 26 1.85 8.22 -10.07
C GLY A 26 2.31 8.08 -8.62
N TYR A 27 1.58 7.31 -7.80
CA TYR A 27 2.01 6.96 -6.45
C TYR A 27 2.92 5.74 -6.43
N GLU A 28 3.78 5.66 -5.42
CA GLU A 28 4.50 4.43 -5.10
C GLU A 28 3.63 3.60 -4.15
N VAL A 29 3.33 2.36 -4.51
CA VAL A 29 2.38 1.55 -3.74
C VAL A 29 3.09 0.36 -3.11
N VAL A 30 2.97 0.28 -1.79
CA VAL A 30 3.32 -0.89 -0.99
C VAL A 30 2.00 -1.56 -0.57
N VAL A 31 1.98 -2.88 -0.49
CA VAL A 31 0.77 -3.64 -0.13
C VAL A 31 1.05 -4.50 1.10
N ALA A 32 0.06 -4.74 1.93
CA ALA A 32 0.06 -5.75 3.00
C ALA A 32 -1.29 -6.46 3.00
N PHE A 33 -1.31 -7.74 3.36
CA PHE A 33 -2.52 -8.58 3.37
C PHE A 33 -3.00 -8.93 4.77
N ASP A 34 -2.24 -8.52 5.79
CA ASP A 34 -2.60 -8.66 7.19
C ASP A 34 -1.99 -7.54 8.04
N GLY A 35 -2.39 -7.48 9.31
CA GLY A 35 -1.99 -6.43 10.23
C GLY A 35 -0.52 -6.50 10.64
N ASP A 36 0.06 -7.69 10.77
CA ASP A 36 1.45 -7.84 11.20
C ASP A 36 2.39 -7.38 10.08
N GLU A 37 2.12 -7.81 8.84
CA GLU A 37 2.81 -7.35 7.64
C GLU A 37 2.66 -5.83 7.44
N ALA A 38 1.47 -5.27 7.73
CA ALA A 38 1.24 -3.84 7.65
C ALA A 38 2.11 -3.08 8.67
N LEU A 39 2.18 -3.53 9.92
CA LEU A 39 3.00 -2.90 10.95
C LEU A 39 4.49 -2.91 10.58
N GLU A 40 5.01 -4.05 10.11
CA GLU A 40 6.40 -4.15 9.63
C GLU A 40 6.68 -3.18 8.48
N LYS A 41 5.73 -3.03 7.55
CA LYS A 41 5.85 -2.13 6.40
C LYS A 41 5.72 -0.65 6.77
N VAL A 42 4.91 -0.30 7.76
CA VAL A 42 4.85 1.09 8.25
C VAL A 42 6.22 1.54 8.78
N GLU A 43 6.89 0.68 9.56
CA GLU A 43 8.20 1.01 10.13
C GLU A 43 9.32 1.06 9.08
N SER A 44 9.32 0.12 8.13
CA SER A 44 10.38 -0.02 7.14
C SER A 44 10.24 0.91 5.93
N GLU A 45 9.01 1.12 5.44
CA GLU A 45 8.75 1.84 4.20
C GLU A 45 8.40 3.32 4.40
N GLN A 46 7.98 3.69 5.62
CA GLN A 46 7.56 5.04 6.01
C GLN A 46 6.57 5.66 5.00
N PRO A 47 5.38 5.06 4.81
CA PRO A 47 4.39 5.57 3.86
C PRO A 47 3.85 6.93 4.30
N ASP A 48 3.50 7.78 3.32
CA ASP A 48 2.84 9.07 3.54
C ASP A 48 1.35 8.90 3.87
N LEU A 49 0.75 7.78 3.43
CA LEU A 49 -0.66 7.44 3.60
C LEU A 49 -0.81 5.92 3.75
N ILE A 50 -1.73 5.50 4.63
CA ILE A 50 -2.13 4.10 4.80
C ILE A 50 -3.63 4.01 4.51
N ILE A 51 -4.02 3.04 3.69
CA ILE A 51 -5.41 2.77 3.29
C ILE A 51 -5.76 1.33 3.64
#